data_AF-A0A950CPP6-F1
#
_entry.id   AF-A0A950CPP6-F1
#
_cell.length_a   1.000
_cell.length_b   1.000
_cell.length_c   1.000
_cell.angle_alpha   90.00
_cell.angle_beta   90.00
_cell.angle_gamma   90.00
#
_symmetry.space_group_name_H-M   'P 1'
#
loop_
_entity.id
_entity.type
_entity.pdbx_description
1 polymer ?
#
loop_
_entity_poly.entity_id
_entity_poly.type
_entity_poly.pdbx_seq_one_letter_code
_entity_poly.pdbx_strand_id
1 'polypeptide(L)'
;RLISSIRTVRAELNVPASAKVPLQIKDAAPATTARLTRHSAIIHRMARLSAVTPVTTVGKGSAQAILDEATLILPLADVIDLEQERARLSKESEKWSAEIKKIDAKLGNSSFVDKAPPEVVEEHRERKAEAEAMLAKLEAACKSLAG
;
A
#
# COMPACT_ATOMS: atom_id res chain seq x y z
N ARG A 1 2.94 7.63 -14.80
CA ARG A 1 3.58 7.18 -13.54
C ARG A 1 2.93 7.85 -12.33
N LEU A 2 2.95 9.19 -12.22
CA LEU A 2 2.30 9.93 -11.11
C LEU A 2 0.84 9.51 -10.82
N ILE A 3 -0.05 9.61 -11.82
CA ILE A 3 -1.47 9.27 -11.65
C ILE A 3 -1.65 7.82 -11.19
N SER A 4 -0.87 6.89 -11.77
CA SER A 4 -0.91 5.48 -11.41
C SER A 4 -0.46 5.27 -9.96
N SER A 5 0.64 5.89 -9.53
CA SER A 5 1.13 5.82 -8.15
C SER A 5 0.09 6.32 -7.15
N ILE A 6 -0.55 7.46 -7.42
CA ILE A 6 -1.63 8.00 -6.57
C ILE A 6 -2.82 7.04 -6.49
N ARG A 7 -3.24 6.47 -7.62
CA ARG A 7 -4.36 5.51 -7.66
C ARG A 7 -4.04 4.22 -6.93
N THR A 8 -2.80 3.73 -7.03
CA THR A 8 -2.34 2.54 -6.29
C THR A 8 -2.43 2.78 -4.79
N VAL A 9 -1.87 3.89 -4.28
CA VAL A 9 -1.93 4.24 -2.85
C VAL A 9 -3.39 4.34 -2.37
N ARG A 10 -4.26 5.00 -3.14
CA ARG A 10 -5.69 5.10 -2.81
C ARG A 10 -6.37 3.73 -2.74
N ALA A 11 -6.06 2.83 -3.67
CA ALA A 11 -6.65 1.50 -3.70
C ALA A 11 -6.15 0.63 -2.55
N GLU A 12 -4.86 0.70 -2.22
CA GLU A 12 -4.26 -0.06 -1.12
C GLU A 12 -4.81 0.33 0.25
N LEU A 13 -5.23 1.59 0.40
CA LEU A 13 -5.79 2.14 1.63
C LEU A 13 -7.32 2.27 1.59
N ASN A 14 -7.98 1.55 0.66
CA ASN A 14 -9.43 1.53 0.50
C ASN A 14 -10.11 2.90 0.45
N VAL A 15 -9.41 3.90 -0.10
CA VAL A 15 -9.97 5.23 -0.29
C VAL A 15 -11.14 5.12 -1.27
N PRO A 16 -12.35 5.61 -0.92
CA PRO A 16 -13.51 5.53 -1.80
C PRO A 16 -13.20 6.10 -3.18
N ALA A 17 -13.59 5.37 -4.23
CA ALA A 17 -13.25 5.72 -5.61
C ALA A 17 -13.76 7.13 -6.01
N SER A 18 -14.90 7.55 -5.45
CA SER A 18 -15.54 8.85 -5.65
C SER A 18 -14.91 9.99 -4.84
N ALA A 19 -14.19 9.70 -3.75
CA ALA A 19 -13.61 10.71 -2.88
C ALA A 19 -12.53 11.53 -3.60
N LYS A 20 -12.54 12.84 -3.37
CA LYS A 20 -11.46 13.74 -3.78
C LYS A 20 -10.52 13.97 -2.60
N VAL A 21 -9.22 13.79 -2.81
CA VAL A 21 -8.21 13.87 -1.75
C VAL A 21 -7.20 14.97 -2.08
N PRO A 22 -6.73 15.78 -1.12
CA PRO A 22 -5.62 16.68 -1.39
C PRO A 22 -4.32 15.90 -1.63
N LEU A 23 -3.48 16.40 -2.52
CA LEU A 23 -2.11 15.91 -2.69
C LEU A 23 -1.14 16.96 -2.16
N GLN A 24 -0.33 16.56 -1.20
CA GLN A 24 0.82 17.32 -0.74
C GLN A 24 2.08 16.75 -1.39
N ILE A 25 3.02 17.61 -1.76
CA ILE A 25 4.26 17.19 -2.45
C ILE A 25 5.46 17.79 -1.74
N LYS A 26 6.43 16.95 -1.39
CA LYS A 26 7.70 17.33 -0.79
C LYS A 26 8.86 16.96 -1.72
N ASP A 27 9.96 17.70 -1.65
CA ASP A 27 11.23 17.46 -2.37
C ASP A 27 11.15 17.48 -3.91
N ALA A 28 10.05 17.96 -4.49
CA ALA A 28 9.91 18.04 -5.94
C ALA A 28 10.88 19.05 -6.57
N ALA A 29 11.63 18.61 -7.59
CA ALA A 29 12.49 19.50 -8.36
C ALA A 29 11.67 20.55 -9.13
N PRO A 30 12.27 21.70 -9.53
CA PRO A 30 11.57 22.73 -10.31
C PRO A 30 10.92 22.19 -11.60
N ALA A 31 11.57 21.26 -12.28
CA ALA A 31 11.02 20.59 -13.47
C ALA A 31 9.76 19.78 -13.15
N THR A 32 9.72 19.08 -12.01
CA THR A 32 8.54 18.34 -11.55
C THR A 32 7.40 19.28 -11.20
N THR A 33 7.69 20.36 -10.48
CA THR A 33 6.71 21.40 -10.17
C THR A 33 6.13 22.02 -11.44
N ALA A 34 6.96 22.33 -12.43
CA ALA A 34 6.50 22.86 -13.72
C ALA A 34 5.57 21.87 -14.46
N ARG A 35 5.89 20.57 -14.45
CA ARG A 35 5.03 19.53 -15.04
C ARG A 35 3.68 19.41 -14.32
N LEU A 36 3.68 19.46 -12.98
CA LEU A 36 2.47 19.42 -12.17
C LEU A 36 1.54 20.58 -12.49
N THR A 37 2.09 21.80 -12.57
CA THR A 37 1.33 23.00 -12.95
C THR A 37 0.79 22.89 -14.38
N ARG A 38 1.66 22.54 -15.34
CA ARG A 38 1.29 22.41 -16.77
C ARG A 38 0.17 21.40 -17.00
N HIS A 39 0.16 20.30 -16.25
CA HIS A 39 -0.80 19.21 -16.41
C HIS A 39 -1.84 19.15 -15.28
N SER A 40 -2.02 20.25 -14.54
CA SER A 40 -2.84 20.27 -13.33
C SER A 40 -4.27 19.74 -13.56
N ALA A 41 -4.96 20.21 -14.61
CA ALA A 41 -6.34 19.83 -14.88
C ALA A 41 -6.53 18.31 -15.09
N ILE A 42 -5.65 17.68 -15.88
CA ILE A 42 -5.73 16.24 -16.14
C ILE A 42 -5.32 15.43 -14.91
N ILE A 43 -4.33 15.89 -14.15
CA ILE A 43 -3.89 15.25 -12.91
C ILE A 43 -5.02 15.26 -11.88
N HIS A 44 -5.64 16.42 -11.62
CA HIS A 44 -6.77 16.53 -10.69
C HIS A 44 -7.92 15.60 -11.07
N ARG A 45 -8.29 15.59 -12.36
CA ARG A 45 -9.39 14.75 -12.85
C ARG A 45 -9.08 13.26 -12.74
N MET A 46 -7.92 12.84 -13.22
CA MET A 46 -7.60 11.41 -13.30
C MET A 46 -7.22 10.82 -11.94
N ALA A 47 -6.50 11.56 -11.09
CA ALA A 47 -6.11 11.09 -9.76
C ALA A 47 -7.18 11.37 -8.68
N ARG A 48 -8.28 12.06 -9.03
CA ARG A 48 -9.35 12.52 -8.11
C ARG A 48 -8.77 13.38 -6.99
N LEU A 49 -8.01 14.41 -7.36
CA LEU A 49 -7.44 15.34 -6.38
C LEU A 49 -8.35 16.54 -6.17
N SER A 50 -8.44 17.01 -4.93
CA SER A 50 -9.08 18.29 -4.59
C SER A 50 -8.13 19.47 -4.74
N ALA A 51 -6.85 19.26 -4.42
CA ALA A 51 -5.79 20.26 -4.52
C ALA A 51 -4.42 19.58 -4.69
N VAL A 52 -3.43 20.34 -5.16
CA VAL A 52 -2.02 19.96 -5.15
C VAL A 52 -1.21 21.09 -4.52
N THR A 53 -0.53 20.82 -3.40
CA THR A 53 0.21 21.83 -2.63
C THR A 53 1.61 21.36 -2.27
N PRO A 54 2.65 22.18 -2.47
CA PRO A 54 3.99 21.87 -1.95
C PRO A 54 4.00 21.98 -0.42
N VAL A 55 4.74 21.10 0.25
CA VAL A 55 4.92 21.08 1.70
C VAL A 55 6.36 20.77 2.07
N THR A 56 6.77 21.16 3.28
CA THR A 56 8.09 20.83 3.85
C THR A 56 8.00 19.76 4.94
N THR A 57 6.83 19.58 5.54
CA THR A 57 6.54 18.62 6.61
C THR A 57 5.40 17.69 6.22
N VAL A 58 5.36 16.50 6.83
CA VAL A 58 4.30 15.52 6.65
C VAL A 58 3.43 15.50 7.90
N GLY A 59 2.12 15.65 7.73
CA GLY A 59 1.15 15.50 8.82
C GLY A 59 0.82 14.02 9.08
N LYS A 60 0.42 13.72 10.33
CA LYS A 60 -0.04 12.38 10.71
C LYS A 60 -1.27 11.95 9.91
N GLY A 61 -1.45 10.63 9.75
CA GLY A 61 -2.61 10.10 9.05
C GLY A 61 -2.56 10.36 7.54
N SER A 62 -1.34 10.43 7.01
CA SER A 62 -1.09 10.65 5.59
C SER A 62 -0.42 9.43 4.98
N ALA A 63 -0.94 9.00 3.82
CA ALA A 63 -0.26 8.00 3.02
C ALA A 63 0.89 8.64 2.24
N GLN A 64 2.00 7.92 2.09
CA GLN A 64 3.18 8.42 1.40
C GLN A 64 3.63 7.47 0.29
N ALA A 65 4.09 8.05 -0.81
CA ALA A 65 4.77 7.31 -1.88
C ALA A 65 5.90 8.15 -2.46
N ILE A 66 7.05 7.51 -2.69
CA ILE A 66 8.19 8.15 -3.34
C ILE A 66 8.06 7.92 -4.86
N LEU A 67 8.15 9.00 -5.63
CA LEU A 67 8.19 8.95 -7.08
C LEU A 67 9.37 9.78 -7.57
N ASP A 68 10.40 9.09 -8.05
CA ASP A 68 11.67 9.69 -8.44
C ASP A 68 12.21 10.53 -7.26
N GLU A 69 12.37 11.85 -7.41
CA GLU A 69 12.81 12.74 -6.32
C GLU A 69 11.68 13.24 -5.41
N ALA A 70 10.42 13.12 -5.83
CA ALA A 70 9.29 13.73 -5.13
C ALA A 70 8.62 12.76 -4.16
N THR A 71 8.32 13.23 -2.96
CA THR A 71 7.49 12.50 -2.00
C THR A 71 6.04 12.97 -2.14
N LEU A 72 5.17 12.06 -2.53
CA LEU A 72 3.72 12.25 -2.64
C LEU A 72 3.08 11.94 -1.30
N ILE A 73 2.26 12.85 -0.80
CA ILE A 73 1.64 12.76 0.52
C ILE A 73 0.13 12.95 0.33
N LEU A 74 -0.67 11.99 0.75
CA LEU A 74 -2.12 12.06 0.72
C LEU A 74 -2.64 12.10 2.16
N PRO A 75 -3.08 13.26 2.67
CA PRO A 75 -3.82 13.34 3.92
C PRO A 75 -5.14 12.58 3.78
N LEU A 76 -5.31 11.49 4.54
CA LEU A 76 -6.48 10.59 4.43
C LEU A 76 -7.42 10.67 5.63
N ALA A 77 -7.03 11.35 6.71
CA ALA A 77 -7.80 11.44 7.95
C ALA A 77 -9.24 11.95 7.76
N ASP A 78 -9.48 12.85 6.79
CA ASP A 78 -10.81 13.40 6.51
C ASP A 78 -11.63 12.53 5.53
N VAL A 79 -11.04 11.44 5.01
CA VAL A 79 -11.60 10.65 3.91
C VAL A 79 -11.90 9.21 4.32
N ILE A 80 -11.11 8.64 5.22
CA ILE A 80 -11.29 7.29 5.76
C ILE A 80 -11.17 7.30 7.28
N ASP A 81 -11.88 6.40 7.94
CA ASP A 81 -11.65 6.10 9.36
C ASP A 81 -10.33 5.32 9.48
N LEU A 82 -9.27 6.03 9.89
CA LEU A 82 -7.93 5.47 10.02
C LEU A 82 -7.84 4.40 11.09
N GLU A 83 -8.65 4.48 12.15
CA GLU A 83 -8.66 3.47 13.21
C GLU A 83 -9.33 2.20 12.71
N GLN A 84 -10.48 2.34 12.05
CA GLN A 84 -11.19 1.22 11.42
C GLN A 84 -10.31 0.55 10.36
N GLU A 85 -9.65 1.32 9.51
CA GLU A 85 -8.81 0.76 8.44
C GLU A 85 -7.56 0.08 9.01
N ARG A 86 -6.95 0.64 10.06
CA ARG A 86 -5.86 -0.03 10.79
C ARG A 86 -6.32 -1.36 11.38
N ALA A 87 -7.49 -1.38 12.04
CA ALA A 87 -8.03 -2.59 12.64
C ALA A 87 -8.33 -3.65 11.58
N ARG A 88 -8.86 -3.25 10.41
CA ARG A 88 -9.10 -4.12 9.27
C ARG A 88 -7.80 -4.73 8.74
N LEU A 89 -6.79 -3.90 8.49
CA LEU A 89 -5.48 -4.32 8.00
C LEU A 89 -4.77 -5.26 8.98
N SER A 90 -4.77 -4.94 10.28
CA SER A 90 -4.18 -5.78 11.32
C SER A 90 -4.83 -7.17 11.36
N LYS A 91 -6.17 -7.22 11.32
CA LYS A 91 -6.91 -8.48 11.31
C LYS A 91 -6.64 -9.30 10.06
N GLU A 92 -6.40 -8.66 8.92
CA GLU A 92 -6.05 -9.34 7.67
C GLU A 92 -4.62 -9.88 7.73
N SER A 93 -3.66 -9.09 8.20
CA SER A 93 -2.28 -9.54 8.46
C SER A 93 -2.23 -10.74 9.41
N GLU A 94 -3.01 -10.73 10.48
CA GLU A 94 -3.10 -11.86 11.42
C GLU A 94 -3.57 -13.15 10.76
N LYS A 95 -4.53 -13.07 9.82
CA LYS A 95 -5.03 -14.24 9.08
C LYS A 95 -3.92 -14.84 8.21
N TRP A 96 -3.23 -14.00 7.43
CA TRP A 96 -2.13 -14.45 6.56
C TRP A 96 -0.95 -14.98 7.38
N SER A 97 -0.61 -14.34 8.49
CA SER A 97 0.40 -14.84 9.43
C SER A 97 0.02 -16.23 9.98
N ALA A 98 -1.25 -16.45 10.34
CA ALA A 98 -1.73 -17.75 10.79
C ALA A 98 -1.72 -18.81 9.69
N GLU A 99 -2.00 -18.45 8.44
CA GLU A 99 -1.89 -19.35 7.28
C GLU A 99 -0.44 -19.76 7.02
N ILE A 100 0.49 -18.80 6.99
CA ILE A 100 1.93 -19.07 6.85
C ILE A 100 2.40 -20.04 7.93
N LYS A 101 2.03 -19.80 9.20
CA LYS A 101 2.37 -20.71 10.31
C LYS A 101 1.87 -22.15 10.10
N LYS A 102 0.66 -22.32 9.54
CA LYS A 102 0.11 -23.65 9.24
C LYS A 102 0.89 -24.33 8.11
N ILE A 103 1.29 -23.58 7.09
CA ILE A 103 2.08 -24.10 5.97
C ILE A 103 3.49 -24.47 6.46
N ASP A 104 4.12 -23.61 7.26
CA ASP A 104 5.43 -23.87 7.86
C ASP A 104 5.41 -25.09 8.76
N ALA A 105 4.36 -25.29 9.57
CA ALA A 105 4.21 -26.50 10.38
C ALA A 105 4.14 -27.78 9.54
N LYS A 106 3.53 -27.72 8.33
CA LYS A 106 3.48 -28.86 7.40
C LYS A 106 4.82 -29.09 6.71
N LEU A 107 5.44 -28.03 6.19
CA LEU A 107 6.72 -28.11 5.48
C LEU A 107 7.90 -28.42 6.43
N GLY A 108 7.79 -28.08 7.71
CA GLY A 108 8.77 -28.44 8.74
C GLY A 108 8.64 -29.87 9.26
N ASN A 109 7.57 -30.59 8.91
CA ASN A 109 7.40 -31.99 9.27
C ASN A 109 8.12 -32.88 8.25
N SER A 110 9.26 -33.46 8.64
CA SER A 110 10.05 -34.35 7.77
C SER A 110 9.23 -35.52 7.23
N SER A 111 8.33 -36.11 8.02
CA SER A 111 7.46 -37.19 7.52
C SER A 111 6.49 -36.73 6.43
N PHE A 112 6.14 -35.45 6.36
CA PHE A 112 5.31 -34.92 5.27
C PHE A 112 6.18 -34.68 4.04
N VAL A 113 7.33 -34.03 4.20
CA VAL A 113 8.26 -33.73 3.08
C VAL A 113 8.78 -35.01 2.42
N ASP A 114 9.08 -36.03 3.21
CA ASP A 114 9.67 -37.29 2.71
C ASP A 114 8.63 -38.23 2.07
N LYS A 115 7.34 -38.09 2.42
CA LYS A 115 6.26 -38.99 1.94
C LYS A 115 5.30 -38.35 0.96
N ALA A 116 5.18 -37.03 0.95
CA ALA A 116 4.29 -36.34 0.04
C ALA A 116 4.88 -36.33 -1.39
N PRO A 117 4.04 -36.34 -2.43
CA PRO A 117 4.50 -36.13 -3.79
C PRO A 117 5.24 -34.78 -3.91
N PRO A 118 6.32 -34.70 -4.70
CA PRO A 118 7.07 -33.45 -4.89
C PRO A 118 6.18 -32.27 -5.32
N GLU A 119 5.20 -32.52 -6.20
CA GLU A 119 4.25 -31.50 -6.65
C GLU A 119 3.44 -30.89 -5.50
N VAL A 120 3.05 -31.69 -4.50
CA VAL A 120 2.29 -31.21 -3.33
C VAL A 120 3.18 -30.37 -2.40
N VAL A 121 4.46 -30.74 -2.28
CA VAL A 121 5.44 -29.96 -1.49
C VAL A 121 5.71 -28.61 -2.16
N GLU A 122 5.86 -28.60 -3.49
CA GLU A 122 6.04 -27.37 -4.26
C GLU A 122 4.80 -26.48 -4.22
N GLU A 123 3.58 -27.02 -4.37
CA GLU A 123 2.33 -26.24 -4.23
C GLU A 123 2.27 -25.54 -2.86
N HIS A 124 2.66 -26.22 -1.78
CA HIS A 124 2.73 -25.60 -0.46
C HIS A 124 3.78 -24.51 -0.36
N ARG A 125 4.93 -24.64 -1.02
CA ARG A 125 5.98 -23.60 -1.06
C ARG A 125 5.52 -22.39 -1.86
N GLU A 126 4.89 -22.58 -3.00
CA GLU A 126 4.33 -21.50 -3.82
C GLU A 126 3.26 -20.75 -3.03
N ARG A 127 2.32 -21.47 -2.43
CA ARG A 127 1.26 -20.88 -1.62
C ARG A 127 1.80 -20.12 -0.40
N LYS A 128 2.91 -20.59 0.20
CA LYS A 128 3.62 -19.86 1.25
C LYS A 128 4.16 -18.53 0.71
N ALA A 129 4.85 -18.55 -0.43
CA ALA A 129 5.44 -17.35 -1.02
C ALA A 129 4.36 -16.30 -1.37
N GLU A 130 3.21 -16.74 -1.89
CA GLU A 130 2.06 -15.86 -2.14
C GLU A 130 1.52 -15.25 -0.84
N ALA A 131 1.35 -16.06 0.21
CA ALA A 131 0.87 -15.59 1.50
C ALA A 131 1.85 -14.60 2.15
N GLU A 132 3.16 -14.84 2.05
CA GLU A 132 4.21 -13.93 2.54
C GLU A 132 4.20 -12.60 1.78
N ALA A 133 4.03 -12.63 0.46
CA ALA A 133 3.91 -11.41 -0.34
C ALA A 133 2.68 -10.58 0.05
N MET A 134 1.54 -11.25 0.30
CA MET A 134 0.32 -10.59 0.77
C MET A 134 0.49 -9.99 2.17
N LEU A 135 1.10 -10.74 3.10
CA LEU A 135 1.38 -10.25 4.45
C LEU A 135 2.27 -9.01 4.42
N ALA A 136 3.37 -9.04 3.68
CA ALA A 136 4.30 -7.93 3.56
C ALA A 136 3.61 -6.66 3.01
N LYS A 137 2.71 -6.82 2.04
CA LYS A 137 1.93 -5.71 1.50
C LYS A 137 0.99 -5.09 2.55
N LEU A 138 0.29 -5.91 3.32
CA LEU A 138 -0.63 -5.45 4.37
C LEU A 138 0.12 -4.76 5.52
N GLU A 139 1.28 -5.29 5.92
CA GLU A 139 2.12 -4.67 6.96
C GLU A 139 2.67 -3.32 6.51
N ALA A 140 3.11 -3.20 5.25
CA ALA A 140 3.54 -1.93 4.68
C ALA A 140 2.41 -0.89 4.66
N ALA A 141 1.20 -1.30 4.28
CA ALA A 141 0.02 -0.44 4.33
C ALA A 141 -0.28 0.03 5.77
N CYS A 142 -0.29 -0.89 6.75
CA CYS A 142 -0.53 -0.57 8.15
C CYS A 142 0.51 0.40 8.73
N LYS A 143 1.78 0.23 8.37
CA LYS A 143 2.88 1.13 8.76
C LYS A 143 2.73 2.52 8.15
N SER A 144 2.29 2.63 6.90
CA SER A 144 2.07 3.92 6.26
C SER A 144 0.96 4.74 6.92
N LEU A 145 -0.05 4.09 7.51
CA LEU A 145 -1.09 4.75 8.31
C LEU A 145 -0.66 5.11 9.73
N ALA A 146 0.46 4.58 10.24
CA ALA A 146 0.97 4.84 11.60
C ALA A 146 1.80 6.13 11.73
N GLY A 147 2.28 6.67 10.61
CA GLY A 147 3.00 7.94 10.53
C GLY A 147 2.08 9.15 10.49
#